data_AF-N8XGM3-F1
#
_entry.id   AF-N8XGM3-F1
#
_cell.length_a   1.000
_cell.length_b   1.000
_cell.length_c   1.000
_cell.angle_alpha   90.00
_cell.angle_beta   90.00
_cell.angle_gamma   90.00
#
_symmetry.space_group_name_H-M   'P 1'
#
loop_
_entity.id
_entity.type
_entity.pdbx_description
1 polymer ?
#
loop_
_entity_poly.entity_id
_entity_poly.type
_entity_poly.pdbx_seq_one_letter_code
_entity_poly.pdbx_strand_id
1 'polypeptide(L)' 'MLSTDGFATTPERYWKSIDDRTGEQLSIVEIKKKPDTTYTATIVYRYPVLGGGNILTNCVKCPEPFKNIPILGLQIA' A
#
# COMPACT_ATOMS: atom_id res chain seq x y z
N MET A 1 19.58 -17.77 -28.08
CA MET A 1 19.04 -16.43 -27.81
C MET A 1 17.60 -16.60 -27.36
N LEU A 2 17.28 -16.30 -26.10
CA LEU A 2 15.90 -16.12 -25.65
C LEU A 2 15.70 -14.61 -25.51
N SER A 3 14.95 -14.01 -26.43
CA SER A 3 14.47 -12.64 -26.27
C SER A 3 13.29 -12.67 -25.32
N THR A 4 13.47 -12.16 -24.10
CA THR A 4 12.35 -11.87 -23.20
C THR A 4 11.74 -10.55 -23.64
N ASP A 5 10.67 -10.61 -24.44
CA ASP A 5 9.83 -9.44 -24.69
C ASP A 5 9.22 -8.98 -23.36
N GLY A 6 9.85 -7.99 -22.73
CA GLY A 6 9.35 -7.35 -21.53
C GLY A 6 8.20 -6.41 -21.90
N PHE A 7 6.96 -6.87 -21.77
CA PHE A 7 5.82 -5.97 -21.86
C PHE A 7 5.88 -4.97 -20.71
N ALA A 8 5.71 -3.68 -21.01
CA ALA A 8 5.52 -2.68 -19.97
C ALA A 8 4.20 -2.97 -19.25
N THR A 9 4.27 -3.43 -17.99
CA THR A 9 3.09 -3.57 -17.14
C THR A 9 2.78 -2.23 -16.50
N THR A 10 1.50 -1.93 -16.39
CA THR A 10 1.03 -0.76 -15.66
C THR A 10 0.86 -1.12 -14.18
N PRO A 11 0.94 -0.14 -13.25
CA PRO A 11 0.93 -0.41 -11.81
C PRO A 11 -0.47 -0.68 -11.24
N GLU A 12 -1.56 -0.55 -12.02
CA GLU A 12 -2.94 -0.69 -11.56
C GLU A 12 -3.30 -2.14 -11.21
N ARG A 13 -2.96 -2.55 -9.98
CA ARG A 13 -3.26 -3.87 -9.41
C ARG A 13 -3.31 -3.77 -7.88
N TYR A 14 -3.59 -4.90 -7.24
CA TYR A 14 -3.34 -5.08 -5.82
C TYR A 14 -1.87 -5.41 -5.56
N TRP A 15 -1.26 -4.66 -4.65
CA TRP A 15 0.14 -4.81 -4.25
C TRP A 15 0.24 -5.10 -2.77
N LYS A 16 1.18 -5.94 -2.41
CA LYS A 16 1.54 -6.18 -1.00
C LYS A 16 2.62 -5.19 -0.60
N SER A 17 2.38 -4.43 0.45
CA SER A 17 3.41 -3.57 1.06
C SER A 17 4.24 -4.38 2.05
N ILE A 18 5.55 -4.15 2.02
CA ILE A 18 6.54 -4.80 2.87
C ILE A 18 7.27 -3.71 3.65
N ASP A 19 7.47 -3.87 4.96
CA ASP A 19 8.33 -2.99 5.74
C ASP A 19 9.79 -3.22 5.34
N ASP A 20 10.42 -2.25 4.70
CA ASP A 20 11.81 -2.35 4.24
C ASP A 20 12.81 -2.69 5.37
N ARG A 21 12.50 -2.32 6.62
CA ARG A 21 13.37 -2.59 7.77
C ARG A 21 13.26 -4.01 8.31
N THR A 22 12.06 -4.60 8.29
CA THR A 22 11.79 -5.90 8.95
C THR A 22 11.44 -7.03 7.98
N GLY A 23 11.06 -6.70 6.73
CA GLY A 23 10.53 -7.65 5.76
C GLY A 23 9.08 -8.08 6.03
N GLU A 24 8.42 -7.49 7.04
CA GLU A 24 7.05 -7.86 7.40
C GLU A 24 6.03 -7.36 6.37
N GLN A 25 5.00 -8.18 6.13
CA GLN A 25 3.88 -7.81 5.28
C GLN A 25 2.95 -6.89 6.06
N LEU A 26 2.72 -5.66 5.56
CA LEU A 26 1.94 -4.67 6.30
C LEU A 26 0.50 -4.57 5.80
N SER A 27 0.31 -4.42 4.50
CA SER A 27 -1.01 -4.22 3.90
C SER A 27 -1.10 -4.72 2.46
N ILE A 28 -2.34 -4.82 1.98
CA ILE A 28 -2.62 -4.84 0.53
C ILE A 28 -3.10 -3.44 0.16
N VAL A 29 -2.48 -2.86 -0.87
CA VAL A 29 -2.87 -1.59 -1.47
C VAL A 29 -3.42 -1.82 -2.87
N GLU A 30 -4.50 -1.13 -3.21
CA GLU A 30 -5.02 -1.10 -4.57
C GLU A 30 -4.50 0.16 -5.25
N ILE A 31 -3.79 0.01 -6.37
CA ILE A 31 -3.36 1.13 -7.20
C ILE A 31 -4.35 1.33 -8.34
N LYS A 32 -4.83 2.57 -8.52
CA LYS A 32 -5.75 2.98 -9.59
C LYS A 32 -5.23 4.23 -10.30
N LYS A 33 -5.38 4.26 -11.63
CA LYS A 33 -5.14 5.45 -12.43
C LYS A 33 -6.38 6.36 -12.42
N LYS A 34 -6.18 7.63 -12.15
CA LYS A 34 -7.20 8.68 -12.21
C LYS A 34 -7.38 9.19 -13.64
N PRO A 35 -8.51 9.86 -13.96
CA PRO A 35 -8.73 10.50 -15.25
C PRO A 35 -7.68 11.57 -15.61
N ASP A 36 -7.10 12.22 -14.60
CA ASP A 36 -6.02 13.20 -14.75
C ASP A 36 -4.64 12.57 -15.00
N THR A 37 -4.60 11.26 -15.27
CA THR A 37 -3.42 10.42 -15.52
C THR A 37 -2.50 10.21 -14.32
N THR A 38 -2.81 10.76 -13.15
CA THR A 38 -2.11 10.44 -11.89
C THR A 38 -2.57 9.08 -11.36
N TYR A 39 -1.83 8.53 -10.39
CA TYR A 39 -2.19 7.29 -9.71
C TYR A 39 -2.58 7.56 -8.27
N THR A 40 -3.43 6.70 -7.73
CA THR A 40 -3.79 6.65 -6.31
C THR A 40 -3.53 5.27 -5.77
N ALA A 41 -3.15 5.19 -4.49
CA ALA A 41 -3.09 3.93 -3.78
C ALA A 41 -4.04 3.99 -2.58
N THR A 42 -4.87 2.95 -2.41
CA THR A 42 -5.78 2.83 -1.27
C THR A 42 -5.44 1.57 -0.47
N ILE A 43 -5.31 1.68 0.85
CA ILE A 43 -5.11 0.51 1.71
C ILE A 43 -6.43 -0.25 1.81
N VAL A 44 -6.50 -1.43 1.20
CA VAL A 44 -7.74 -2.26 1.15
C VAL A 44 -7.73 -3.41 2.14
N TYR A 45 -6.56 -3.75 2.69
CA TYR A 45 -6.42 -4.76 3.72
C TYR A 45 -5.18 -4.50 4.57
N ARG A 46 -5.24 -4.83 5.86
CA ARG A 46 -4.11 -4.74 6.78
C ARG A 46 -3.86 -6.10 7.41
N TYR A 47 -2.63 -6.59 7.29
CA TYR A 47 -2.22 -7.83 7.93
C TYR A 47 -2.20 -7.66 9.46
N PRO A 48 -2.52 -8.72 10.22
CA PRO A 48 -2.31 -8.72 11.66
C PRO A 48 -0.81 -8.63 11.97
N VAL A 49 -0.47 -7.92 13.05
CA VAL A 49 0.91 -7.83 13.53
C VAL A 49 1.32 -9.19 14.11
N LEU A 50 2.38 -9.78 13.57
CA LEU A 50 2.91 -11.04 14.06
C LEU A 50 3.44 -10.86 15.49
N GLY A 51 3.17 -11.83 16.37
CA GLY A 51 3.56 -11.75 17.78
C GLY A 51 2.61 -10.97 18.68
N GLY A 52 1.42 -10.58 18.19
CA GLY A 52 0.34 -10.03 19.04
C GLY A 52 0.56 -8.58 19.50
N GLY A 53 1.39 -7.82 18.79
CA GLY A 53 1.57 -6.39 19.04
C GLY A 53 0.29 -5.56 18.81
N ASN A 54 0.31 -4.31 19.28
CA ASN A 54 -0.82 -3.40 19.19
C ASN A 54 -1.28 -3.21 17.72
N ILE A 55 -2.54 -3.57 17.44
CA ILE A 55 -3.15 -3.33 16.13
C ILE A 55 -3.52 -1.84 16.04
N LEU A 56 -2.69 -1.06 15.32
CA LEU A 56 -2.98 0.36 15.09
C LEU A 56 -4.15 0.50 14.10
N THR A 57 -5.31 1.00 14.51
CA THR A 57 -6.42 1.23 13.57
C THR A 57 -6.25 2.53 12.78
N ASN A 58 -5.52 3.50 13.35
CA ASN A 58 -5.31 4.84 12.80
C ASN A 58 -3.81 5.10 12.60
N CYS A 59 -3.45 5.93 11.62
CA CYS A 59 -2.05 6.25 11.36
C CYS A 59 -1.51 7.32 12.33
N VAL A 60 -0.98 6.89 13.47
CA VAL A 60 -0.49 7.79 14.53
C VAL A 60 0.86 8.45 14.23
N LYS A 61 1.70 7.81 13.40
CA LYS A 61 3.03 8.31 13.00
C LYS A 61 3.07 8.89 11.58
N CYS A 62 1.92 9.03 10.93
CA CYS A 62 1.86 9.70 9.63
C CYS A 62 2.03 11.22 9.80
N PRO A 63 2.62 11.91 8.81
CA PRO A 63 2.57 13.37 8.73
C PRO A 63 1.13 13.84 8.45
N GLU A 64 0.86 15.11 8.73
CA GLU A 64 -0.35 15.76 8.24
C GLU A 64 -0.40 15.72 6.71
N PRO A 65 -1.58 15.53 6.08
CA PRO A 65 -2.92 15.48 6.69
C PRO A 65 -3.36 14.07 7.14
N PHE A 66 -2.48 13.07 7.11
CA PHE A 66 -2.87 11.66 7.30
C PHE A 66 -2.80 11.19 8.77
N LYS A 67 -2.44 12.09 9.68
CA LYS A 67 -2.26 11.76 11.10
C LYS A 67 -3.60 11.44 11.75
N ASN A 68 -3.63 10.38 12.54
CA ASN A 68 -4.81 9.88 13.28
C ASN A 68 -6.03 9.52 12.40
N ILE A 69 -5.85 9.40 11.08
CA ILE A 69 -6.90 8.91 10.16
C ILE A 69 -6.90 7.37 10.14
N PRO A 70 -8.05 6.70 9.97
CA PRO A 70 -8.11 5.25 9.80
C PRO A 70 -7.18 4.75 8.69
N ILE A 71 -6.44 3.67 8.97
CA ILE A 71 -5.49 3.09 8.01
C ILE A 71 -6.23 2.35 6.89
N LEU A 72 -7.26 1.58 7.25
CA LEU A 72 -8.08 0.89 6.26
C LEU A 72 -8.93 1.91 5.49
N GLY A 73 -8.85 1.87 4.16
CA GLY A 73 -9.50 2.85 3.28
C GLY A 73 -8.72 4.14 3.09
N LEU A 74 -7.57 4.32 3.75
CA LEU A 74 -6.72 5.49 3.54
C LEU A 74 -6.22 5.50 2.09
N GLN A 75 -6.52 6.59 1.39
CA GLN A 75 -6.01 6.86 0.04
C GLN A 75 -4.82 7.80 0.11
N ILE A 76 -3.73 7.40 -0.53
CA ILE A 76 -2.47 8.15 -0.62
C ILE A 76 -2.09 8.33 -2.10
N ALA A 77 -1.77 9.57 -2.47
CA ALA A 77 -1.15 10.00 -3.73
C ALA A 77 -1.05 11.52 -3.79
#